data_AF-A0A9R1M565-F1
#
_entry.id   AF-A0A9R1M565-F1
#
_cell.length_a   1.000
_cell.length_b   1.000
_cell.length_c   1.000
_cell.angle_alpha   90.00
_cell.angle_beta   90.00
_cell.angle_gamma   90.00
#
_symmetry.space_group_name_H-M   'P 1'
#
loop_
_entity.id
_entity.type
_entity.pdbx_description
1 polymer ?
#
loop_
_entity_poly.entity_id
_entity_poly.type
_entity_poly.pdbx_seq_one_letter_code
_entity_poly.pdbx_strand_id
1 'polypeptide(L)'
;VELEAAKSEIQKWHSAFQNIPAVPAGTNPEPVSVITYLSNLKSSEESLKEQLEKAKKREAAFIVTFAKREQEIAELKSAVRDLKTQLRPPSMQTRRLLLDPAIHEEFTRLKNLAEEKEKKIKELQENVAAVNFTPSSKHGKMLMAKCRTLQEENEEIGAMASEGKIHELGMKIAVLKTQNNELRNQFDGLYKHMDGLTNDVERSNEMVSILQEELEAKDVELARLKEMLSQKEATEDDAVVEEREEAANDMNASSDPQPIKAES
;
A
#
# COMPACT_ATOMS: atom_id res chain seq x y z
N VAL A 1 96.32 -27.30 47.33
CA VAL A 1 96.38 -27.40 45.85
C VAL A 1 97.67 -26.75 45.33
N GLU A 2 97.96 -25.50 45.66
CA GLU A 2 99.21 -24.82 45.22
C GLU A 2 100.50 -25.48 45.75
N LEU A 3 100.50 -25.99 46.99
CA LEU A 3 101.66 -26.67 47.57
C LEU A 3 102.03 -27.98 46.83
N GLU A 4 101.03 -28.78 46.46
CA GLU A 4 101.22 -30.01 45.68
C GLU A 4 101.74 -29.72 44.27
N ALA A 5 101.27 -28.65 43.65
CA ALA A 5 101.74 -28.20 42.34
C ALA A 5 103.22 -27.77 42.40
N ALA A 6 103.59 -26.97 43.40
CA ALA A 6 104.98 -26.56 43.61
C ALA A 6 105.90 -27.75 43.89
N LYS A 7 105.46 -28.76 44.65
CA LYS A 7 106.22 -30.00 44.89
C LYS A 7 106.43 -30.80 43.60
N SER A 8 105.38 -30.95 42.78
CA SER A 8 105.51 -31.62 41.47
C SER A 8 106.43 -30.86 40.51
N GLU A 9 106.44 -29.53 40.59
CA GLU A 9 107.33 -28.71 39.77
C GLU A 9 108.78 -28.86 40.21
N ILE A 10 109.07 -28.79 41.52
CA ILE A 10 110.41 -29.07 42.06
C ILE A 10 110.88 -30.48 41.67
N GLN A 11 110.00 -31.47 41.72
CA GLN A 11 110.36 -32.84 41.35
C GLN A 11 110.63 -32.98 39.84
N LYS A 12 109.89 -32.28 38.98
CA LYS A 12 110.21 -32.16 37.56
C LYS A 12 111.58 -31.53 37.33
N TRP A 13 111.89 -30.43 38.02
CA TRP A 13 113.21 -29.80 37.93
C TRP A 13 114.31 -30.77 38.37
N HIS A 14 114.11 -31.48 39.48
CA HIS A 14 115.08 -32.45 39.99
C HIS A 14 115.32 -33.61 39.00
N SER A 15 114.27 -34.14 38.39
CA SER A 15 114.39 -35.16 37.34
C SER A 15 115.03 -34.62 36.06
N ALA A 16 114.78 -33.37 35.69
CA ALA A 16 115.40 -32.75 34.53
C ALA A 16 116.92 -32.61 34.74
N PHE A 17 117.36 -32.16 35.92
CA PHE A 17 118.79 -32.01 36.24
C PHE A 17 119.51 -33.36 36.35
N GLN A 18 118.87 -34.41 36.86
CA GLN A 18 119.46 -35.75 36.90
C GLN A 18 119.60 -36.40 35.52
N ASN A 19 118.72 -36.05 34.57
CA ASN A 19 118.71 -36.63 33.24
C ASN A 19 119.51 -35.81 32.20
N ILE A 20 120.20 -34.75 32.62
CA ILE A 20 121.14 -34.07 31.73
C ILE A 20 122.31 -35.04 31.48
N PRO A 21 122.59 -35.42 30.22
CA PRO A 21 123.74 -36.25 29.91
C PRO A 21 124.99 -35.59 30.47
N ALA A 22 125.66 -36.25 31.42
CA ALA A 22 126.94 -35.77 31.93
C ALA A 22 127.92 -35.73 30.77
N VAL A 23 128.26 -34.52 30.30
CA VAL A 23 129.33 -34.36 29.32
C VAL A 23 130.61 -34.81 30.02
N PRO A 24 131.33 -35.84 29.52
CA PRO A 24 132.59 -36.25 30.11
C PRO A 24 133.54 -35.06 30.06
N ALA A 25 134.13 -34.69 31.20
CA ALA A 25 135.13 -33.63 31.25
C ALA A 25 136.31 -34.00 30.32
N GLY A 26 136.46 -33.28 29.20
CA GLY A 26 137.63 -33.40 28.33
C GLY A 26 137.40 -33.43 26.81
N THR A 27 136.17 -33.53 26.30
CA THR A 27 135.93 -33.37 24.86
C THR A 27 135.72 -31.90 24.52
N ASN A 28 136.72 -31.28 23.88
CA ASN A 28 136.60 -29.93 23.32
C ASN A 28 135.64 -29.99 22.11
N PRO A 29 134.41 -29.47 22.19
CA PRO A 29 133.50 -29.48 21.06
C PRO A 29 134.08 -28.64 19.91
N GLU A 30 133.95 -29.11 18.68
CA GLU A 30 134.47 -28.41 17.51
C GLU A 30 133.90 -26.98 17.44
N PRO A 31 134.73 -25.92 17.37
CA PRO A 31 134.29 -24.53 17.53
C PRO A 31 133.15 -24.12 16.59
N VAL A 32 133.13 -24.66 15.37
CA VAL A 32 132.10 -24.39 14.35
C VAL A 32 130.74 -24.95 14.76
N SER A 33 130.72 -26.13 15.40
CA SER A 33 129.49 -26.76 15.90
C SER A 33 128.87 -25.95 17.04
N VAL A 34 129.71 -25.40 17.93
CA VAL A 34 129.28 -24.51 19.03
C VAL A 34 128.71 -23.19 18.49
N ILE A 35 129.38 -22.58 17.51
CA ILE A 35 128.92 -21.33 16.87
C ILE A 35 127.58 -21.55 16.16
N THR A 36 127.43 -22.67 15.45
CA THR A 36 126.19 -23.02 14.74
C THR A 36 125.04 -23.26 15.73
N TYR A 37 125.29 -23.95 16.84
CA TYR A 37 124.31 -24.15 17.90
C TYR A 37 123.90 -22.83 18.56
N LEU A 38 124.85 -21.94 18.88
CA LEU A 38 124.56 -20.62 19.43
C LEU A 38 123.75 -19.75 18.45
N SER A 39 124.06 -19.81 17.15
CA SER A 39 123.31 -19.12 16.11
C SER A 39 121.86 -19.63 16.03
N ASN A 40 121.66 -20.95 16.05
CA ASN A 40 120.34 -21.58 16.05
C ASN A 40 119.56 -21.31 17.34
N LEU A 41 120.24 -21.27 18.48
CA LEU A 41 119.62 -20.95 19.77
C LEU A 41 119.15 -19.49 19.78
N LYS A 42 119.97 -18.57 19.24
CA LYS A 42 119.63 -17.16 19.12
C LYS A 42 118.45 -16.93 18.18
N SER A 43 118.40 -17.61 17.03
CA SER A 43 117.26 -17.51 16.11
C SER A 43 115.98 -18.12 16.70
N SER A 44 116.09 -19.20 17.46
CA SER A 44 114.99 -19.79 18.23
C SER A 44 114.48 -18.82 19.32
N GLU A 45 115.38 -18.18 20.05
CA GLU A 45 115.05 -17.16 21.06
C GLU A 45 114.31 -15.96 20.43
N GLU A 46 114.81 -15.45 19.29
CA GLU A 46 114.15 -14.37 18.55
C GLU A 46 112.75 -14.77 18.04
N SER A 47 112.61 -15.99 17.52
CA SER A 47 111.30 -16.54 17.09
C SER A 47 110.30 -16.67 18.25
N LEU A 48 110.74 -17.17 19.41
CA LEU A 48 109.90 -17.27 20.61
C LEU A 48 109.49 -15.89 21.13
N LYS A 49 110.40 -14.91 21.11
CA LYS A 49 110.09 -13.50 21.44
C LYS A 49 109.03 -12.93 20.50
N GLU A 50 109.13 -13.17 19.20
CA GLU A 50 108.12 -12.70 18.24
C GLU A 50 106.75 -13.37 18.47
N GLN A 51 106.72 -14.68 18.74
CA GLN A 51 105.48 -15.39 19.07
C GLN A 51 104.86 -14.88 20.38
N LEU A 52 105.67 -14.59 21.39
CA LEU A 52 105.22 -14.01 22.65
C LEU A 52 104.59 -12.63 22.42
N GLU A 53 105.22 -11.76 21.63
CA GLU A 53 104.67 -10.45 21.31
C GLU A 53 103.38 -10.55 20.48
N LYS A 54 103.29 -11.51 19.54
CA LYS A 54 102.04 -11.81 18.82
C LYS A 54 100.94 -12.34 19.75
N ALA A 55 101.29 -13.12 20.77
CA ALA A 55 100.36 -13.64 21.76
C ALA A 55 99.85 -12.51 22.66
N LYS A 56 100.73 -11.66 23.18
CA LYS A 56 100.36 -10.48 23.98
C LYS A 56 99.45 -9.51 23.22
N LYS A 57 99.74 -9.24 21.94
CA LYS A 57 98.89 -8.40 21.09
C LYS A 57 97.49 -9.02 20.89
N ARG A 58 97.42 -10.34 20.70
CA ARG A 58 96.13 -11.06 20.60
C ARG A 58 95.35 -11.03 21.92
N GLU A 59 96.04 -11.24 23.04
CA GLU A 59 95.44 -11.15 24.38
C GLU A 59 94.87 -9.76 24.66
N ALA A 60 95.64 -8.69 24.37
CA ALA A 60 95.17 -7.32 24.50
C ALA A 60 93.93 -7.04 23.63
N ALA A 61 93.90 -7.57 22.39
CA ALA A 61 92.73 -7.45 21.53
C ALA A 61 91.51 -8.18 22.12
N PHE A 62 91.69 -9.36 22.72
CA PHE A 62 90.61 -10.08 23.40
C PHE A 62 90.09 -9.36 24.63
N ILE A 63 90.96 -8.74 25.43
CA ILE A 63 90.54 -7.94 26.59
C ILE A 63 89.62 -6.79 26.14
N VAL A 64 89.98 -6.08 25.08
CA VAL A 64 89.17 -4.98 24.54
C VAL A 64 87.83 -5.47 23.99
N THR A 65 87.81 -6.58 23.25
CA THR A 65 86.55 -7.12 22.70
C THR A 65 85.65 -7.66 23.80
N PHE A 66 86.21 -8.28 24.83
CA PHE A 66 85.47 -8.76 25.99
C PHE A 66 84.83 -7.60 26.76
N ALA A 67 85.60 -6.54 27.06
CA ALA A 67 85.09 -5.34 27.71
C ALA A 67 83.95 -4.68 26.90
N LYS A 68 84.08 -4.61 25.57
CA LYS A 68 82.98 -4.10 24.70
C LYS A 68 81.73 -4.96 24.78
N ARG A 69 81.86 -6.29 24.82
CA ARG A 69 80.71 -7.20 24.93
C ARG A 69 80.05 -7.13 26.30
N GLU A 70 80.82 -6.98 27.38
CA GLU A 70 80.27 -6.77 28.72
C GLU A 70 79.48 -5.46 28.81
N GLN A 71 79.99 -4.40 28.19
CA GLN A 71 79.28 -3.12 28.08
C GLN A 71 77.97 -3.26 27.30
N GLU A 72 77.98 -3.92 26.14
CA GLU A 72 76.78 -4.18 25.33
C GLU A 72 75.74 -5.00 26.12
N ILE A 73 76.17 -6.01 26.88
CA ILE A 73 75.28 -6.78 27.75
C ILE A 73 74.66 -5.90 28.84
N ALA A 74 75.43 -4.97 29.43
CA ALA A 74 74.92 -4.05 30.44
C ALA A 74 73.88 -3.08 29.86
N GLU A 75 74.12 -2.55 28.66
CA GLU A 75 73.19 -1.69 27.94
C GLU A 75 71.90 -2.42 27.59
N LEU A 76 71.98 -3.64 27.04
CA LEU A 76 70.82 -4.48 26.75
C LEU A 76 70.02 -4.81 28.02
N LYS A 77 70.69 -5.11 29.14
CA LYS A 77 70.02 -5.32 30.44
C LYS A 77 69.31 -4.06 30.93
N SER A 78 69.85 -2.88 30.67
CA SER A 78 69.18 -1.62 30.99
C SER A 78 67.93 -1.42 30.12
N ALA A 79 68.06 -1.56 28.80
CA ALA A 79 66.95 -1.43 27.87
C ALA A 79 65.80 -2.39 28.19
N VAL A 80 66.09 -3.64 28.57
CA VAL A 80 65.08 -4.61 29.01
C VAL A 80 64.37 -4.15 30.29
N ARG A 81 65.09 -3.58 31.26
CA ARG A 81 64.47 -3.04 32.48
C ARG A 81 63.55 -1.86 32.14
N ASP A 82 63.98 -0.97 31.26
CA ASP A 82 63.20 0.20 30.86
C ASP A 82 61.96 -0.20 30.03
N LEU A 83 62.09 -1.16 29.11
CA LEU A 83 60.94 -1.70 28.40
C LEU A 83 59.97 -2.41 29.35
N LYS A 84 60.48 -3.12 30.37
CA LYS A 84 59.65 -3.77 31.39
C LYS A 84 58.91 -2.74 32.26
N THR A 85 59.50 -1.57 32.54
CA THR A 85 58.82 -0.49 33.26
C THR A 85 57.80 0.22 32.37
N GLN A 86 58.08 0.40 31.06
CA GLN A 86 57.12 0.96 30.11
C GLN A 86 55.94 0.00 29.82
N LEU A 87 56.20 -1.30 29.76
CA LEU A 87 55.16 -2.32 29.58
C LEU A 87 54.33 -2.54 30.86
N ARG A 88 54.81 -2.04 32.01
CA ARG A 88 53.99 -1.99 33.22
C ARG A 88 52.84 -1.00 32.95
N PRO A 89 51.58 -1.45 32.92
CA PRO A 89 50.47 -0.56 32.62
C PRO A 89 50.39 0.58 33.64
N PRO A 90 49.89 1.77 33.26
CA PRO A 90 49.65 2.87 34.18
C PRO A 90 48.61 2.43 35.23
N SER A 91 49.11 2.01 36.38
CA SER A 91 48.42 1.40 37.53
C SER A 91 47.77 0.02 37.26
N MET A 92 48.06 -0.94 38.14
CA MET A 92 47.32 -2.22 38.21
C MET A 92 45.83 -2.00 38.55
N GLN A 93 45.48 -0.87 39.17
CA GLN A 93 44.12 -0.47 39.48
C GLN A 93 43.29 -0.21 38.22
N THR A 94 43.81 0.51 37.22
CA THR A 94 43.09 0.75 35.96
C THR A 94 42.80 -0.56 35.23
N ARG A 95 43.75 -1.51 35.19
CA ARG A 95 43.51 -2.83 34.60
C ARG A 95 42.47 -3.62 35.41
N ARG A 96 42.53 -3.58 36.75
CA ARG A 96 41.52 -4.22 37.60
C ARG A 96 40.14 -3.63 37.41
N LEU A 97 40.05 -2.30 37.23
CA LEU A 97 38.81 -1.56 36.99
C LEU A 97 38.20 -1.89 35.60
N LEU A 98 39.05 -1.94 34.57
CA LEU A 98 38.62 -2.27 33.19
C LEU A 98 38.31 -3.76 32.98
N LEU A 99 38.84 -4.64 33.84
CA LEU A 99 38.56 -6.08 33.85
C LEU A 99 37.49 -6.45 34.89
N ASP A 100 36.92 -5.50 35.61
CA ASP A 100 35.88 -5.76 36.62
C ASP A 100 34.52 -5.96 35.92
N PRO A 101 33.91 -7.15 36.02
CA PRO A 101 32.59 -7.41 35.43
C PRO A 101 31.50 -6.46 35.95
N ALA A 102 31.54 -6.05 37.21
CA ALA A 102 30.55 -5.13 37.78
C ALA A 102 30.66 -3.73 37.17
N ILE A 103 31.87 -3.31 36.83
CA ILE A 103 32.12 -2.01 36.20
C ILE A 103 31.68 -2.05 34.73
N HIS A 104 31.93 -3.16 34.04
CA HIS A 104 31.39 -3.37 32.69
C HIS A 104 29.86 -3.33 32.66
N GLU A 105 29.21 -3.93 33.66
CA GLU A 105 27.76 -3.93 33.80
C GLU A 105 27.22 -2.51 34.05
N GLU A 106 27.84 -1.73 34.95
CA GLU A 106 27.46 -0.33 35.17
C GLU A 106 27.71 0.55 33.93
N PHE A 107 28.80 0.36 33.20
CA PHE A 107 29.03 1.05 31.93
C PHE A 107 27.96 0.70 30.89
N THR A 108 27.57 -0.57 30.81
CA THR A 108 26.51 -1.04 29.90
C THR A 108 25.16 -0.46 30.30
N ARG A 109 24.85 -0.44 31.60
CA ARG A 109 23.63 0.17 32.14
C ARG A 109 23.59 1.68 31.85
N LEU A 110 24.69 2.39 32.08
CA LEU A 110 24.80 3.83 31.79
C LEU A 110 24.67 4.11 30.29
N LYS A 111 25.30 3.29 29.44
CA LYS A 111 25.17 3.38 27.99
C LYS A 111 23.71 3.19 27.55
N ASN A 112 23.05 2.15 28.03
CA ASN A 112 21.64 1.88 27.71
C ASN A 112 20.73 3.01 28.20
N LEU A 113 20.97 3.52 29.42
CA LEU A 113 20.21 4.65 29.97
C LEU A 113 20.44 5.92 29.14
N ALA A 114 21.67 6.18 28.70
CA ALA A 114 21.97 7.31 27.82
C ALA A 114 21.25 7.18 26.47
N GLU A 115 21.30 6.00 25.84
CA GLU A 115 20.58 5.71 24.59
C GLU A 115 19.06 5.87 24.75
N GLU A 116 18.48 5.41 25.87
CA GLU A 116 17.07 5.58 26.19
C GLU A 116 16.69 7.06 26.35
N LYS A 117 17.50 7.85 27.08
CA LYS A 117 17.27 9.29 27.25
C LYS A 117 17.44 10.05 25.94
N GLU A 118 18.42 9.70 25.11
CA GLU A 118 18.62 10.27 23.77
C GLU A 118 17.38 10.04 22.89
N LYS A 119 16.83 8.81 22.91
CA LYS A 119 15.59 8.48 22.23
C LYS A 119 14.41 9.30 22.76
N LYS A 120 14.30 9.44 24.09
CA LYS A 120 13.23 10.25 24.70
C LYS A 120 13.34 11.74 24.34
N ILE A 121 14.56 12.27 24.25
CA ILE A 121 14.80 13.65 23.79
C ILE A 121 14.32 13.80 22.35
N LYS A 122 14.67 12.86 21.45
CA LYS A 122 14.18 12.88 20.06
C LYS A 122 12.66 12.83 19.98
N GLU A 123 12.02 11.90 20.70
CA GLU A 123 10.55 11.81 20.77
C GLU A 123 9.91 13.12 21.26
N LEU A 124 10.47 13.74 22.31
CA LEU A 124 9.96 15.01 22.83
C LEU A 124 10.20 16.16 21.86
N GLN A 125 11.34 16.20 21.16
CA GLN A 125 11.61 17.18 20.10
C GLN A 125 10.65 17.01 18.92
N GLU A 126 10.36 15.78 18.50
CA GLU A 126 9.36 15.47 17.46
C GLU A 126 7.96 15.90 17.90
N ASN A 127 7.58 15.62 19.15
CA ASN A 127 6.30 16.07 19.71
C ASN A 127 6.22 17.60 19.80
N VAL A 128 7.29 18.28 20.23
CA VAL A 128 7.35 19.75 20.24
C VAL A 128 7.29 20.30 18.82
N ALA A 129 7.93 19.67 17.84
CA ALA A 129 7.83 20.05 16.43
C ALA A 129 6.41 19.83 15.87
N ALA A 130 5.74 18.75 16.28
CA ALA A 130 4.35 18.47 15.93
C ALA A 130 3.38 19.46 16.60
N VAL A 131 3.64 19.88 17.84
CA VAL A 131 2.86 20.92 18.54
C VAL A 131 3.14 22.31 17.95
N ASN A 132 4.36 22.55 17.46
CA ASN A 132 4.74 23.73 16.69
C ASN A 132 4.34 23.65 15.21
N PHE A 133 3.43 22.73 14.85
CA PHE A 133 2.88 22.66 13.50
C PHE A 133 2.18 23.97 13.16
N THR A 134 2.88 24.80 12.39
CA THR A 134 2.33 26.02 11.82
C THR A 134 1.83 25.71 10.40
N PRO A 135 0.65 26.23 9.99
CA PRO A 135 0.17 26.13 8.61
C PRO A 135 1.18 26.67 7.57
N SER A 136 2.16 27.47 8.00
CA SER A 136 3.22 28.06 7.19
C SER A 136 4.47 27.19 7.02
N SER A 137 4.67 26.16 7.85
CA SER A 137 5.80 25.22 7.73
C SER A 137 5.71 24.41 6.43
N LYS A 138 6.83 23.89 5.91
CA LYS A 138 6.83 23.10 4.65
C LYS A 138 5.89 21.89 4.73
N HIS A 139 5.94 21.16 5.86
CA HIS A 139 5.04 20.03 6.13
C HIS A 139 3.59 20.48 6.33
N GLY A 140 3.39 21.62 7.02
CA GLY A 140 2.06 22.19 7.23
C GLY A 140 1.38 22.65 5.95
N LYS A 141 2.10 23.31 5.06
CA LYS A 141 1.61 23.69 3.73
C LYS A 141 1.23 22.49 2.89
N MET A 142 2.04 21.42 2.92
CA MET A 142 1.76 20.18 2.18
C MET A 142 0.51 19.48 2.70
N LEU A 143 0.35 19.38 4.03
CA LEU A 143 -0.85 18.79 4.62
C LEU A 143 -2.10 19.63 4.33
N MET A 144 -2.02 20.96 4.46
CA MET A 144 -3.12 21.86 4.14
C MET A 144 -3.50 21.82 2.65
N ALA A 145 -2.53 21.67 1.76
CA ALA A 145 -2.80 21.43 0.34
C ALA A 145 -3.54 20.10 0.15
N LYS A 146 -3.11 19.02 0.81
CA LYS A 146 -3.80 17.72 0.76
C LYS A 146 -5.21 17.77 1.37
N CYS A 147 -5.42 18.52 2.44
CA CYS A 147 -6.75 18.74 3.01
C CYS A 147 -7.65 19.51 2.05
N ARG A 148 -7.13 20.55 1.38
CA ARG A 148 -7.90 21.27 0.35
C ARG A 148 -8.28 20.38 -0.82
N THR A 149 -7.36 19.59 -1.37
CA THR A 149 -7.69 18.67 -2.47
C THR A 149 -8.72 17.63 -2.05
N LEU A 150 -8.60 17.05 -0.85
CA LEU A 150 -9.60 16.11 -0.34
C LEU A 150 -10.96 16.77 -0.09
N GLN A 151 -10.97 18.03 0.31
CA GLN A 151 -12.20 18.81 0.48
C GLN A 151 -12.87 19.04 -0.88
N GLU A 152 -12.10 19.46 -1.89
CA GLU A 152 -12.57 19.65 -3.27
C GLU A 152 -13.12 18.35 -3.87
N GLU A 153 -12.40 17.23 -3.71
CA GLU A 153 -12.87 15.91 -4.17
C GLU A 153 -14.18 15.50 -3.49
N ASN A 154 -14.33 15.73 -2.19
CA ASN A 154 -15.56 15.42 -1.46
C ASN A 154 -16.73 16.30 -1.90
N GLU A 155 -16.48 17.58 -2.16
CA GLU A 155 -17.47 18.52 -2.70
C GLU A 155 -17.91 18.09 -4.11
N GLU A 156 -16.97 17.66 -4.96
CA GLU A 156 -17.25 17.13 -6.30
C GLU A 156 -18.06 15.83 -6.25
N ILE A 157 -17.72 14.90 -5.35
CA ILE A 157 -18.50 13.67 -5.13
C ILE A 157 -19.93 14.01 -4.67
N GLY A 158 -20.07 14.95 -3.74
CA GLY A 158 -21.36 15.43 -3.27
C GLY A 158 -22.18 16.09 -4.39
N ALA A 159 -21.53 16.91 -5.22
CA ALA A 159 -22.13 17.54 -6.39
C ALA A 159 -22.62 16.49 -7.39
N MET A 160 -21.77 15.55 -7.81
CA MET A 160 -22.13 14.47 -8.73
C MET A 160 -23.29 13.61 -8.19
N ALA A 161 -23.29 13.28 -6.89
CA ALA A 161 -24.37 12.52 -6.27
C ALA A 161 -25.70 13.30 -6.31
N SER A 162 -25.65 14.60 -6.03
CA SER A 162 -26.85 15.47 -6.08
C SER A 162 -27.34 15.68 -7.53
N GLU A 163 -26.44 15.85 -8.48
CA GLU A 163 -26.74 16.05 -9.90
C GLU A 163 -27.40 14.82 -10.50
N GLY A 164 -26.91 13.62 -10.19
CA GLY A 164 -27.53 12.36 -10.62
C GLY A 164 -28.98 12.23 -10.16
N LYS A 165 -29.27 12.61 -8.90
CA LYS A 165 -30.65 12.57 -8.38
C LYS A 165 -31.54 13.63 -9.01
N ILE A 166 -31.02 14.83 -9.24
CA ILE A 166 -31.74 15.92 -9.92
C ILE A 166 -32.07 15.51 -11.36
N HIS A 167 -31.13 14.91 -12.08
CA HIS A 167 -31.34 14.44 -13.45
C HIS A 167 -32.41 13.33 -13.52
N GLU A 168 -32.33 12.33 -12.62
CA GLU A 168 -33.33 11.26 -12.51
C GLU A 168 -34.75 11.82 -12.27
N LEU A 169 -34.88 12.76 -11.33
CA LEU A 169 -36.15 13.44 -11.06
C LEU A 169 -36.63 14.27 -12.27
N GLY A 170 -35.71 14.94 -12.96
CA GLY A 170 -36.01 15.68 -14.19
C GLY A 170 -36.60 14.79 -15.29
N MET A 171 -36.02 13.60 -15.50
CA MET A 171 -36.56 12.60 -16.44
C MET A 171 -37.95 12.12 -16.04
N LYS A 172 -38.18 11.81 -14.75
CA LYS A 172 -39.50 11.42 -14.24
C LYS A 172 -40.54 12.52 -14.47
N ILE A 173 -40.19 13.78 -14.20
CA ILE A 173 -41.06 14.92 -14.45
C ILE A 173 -41.41 15.04 -15.95
N ALA A 174 -40.43 14.84 -16.84
CA ALA A 174 -40.67 14.90 -18.28
C ALA A 174 -41.69 13.82 -18.74
N VAL A 175 -41.52 12.58 -18.27
CA VAL A 175 -42.47 11.49 -18.57
C VAL A 175 -43.88 11.81 -18.05
N LEU A 176 -43.99 12.28 -16.81
CA LEU A 176 -45.29 12.65 -16.22
C LEU A 176 -45.96 13.81 -16.95
N LYS A 177 -45.19 14.78 -17.48
CA LYS A 177 -45.73 15.85 -18.32
C LYS A 177 -46.31 15.30 -19.63
N THR A 178 -45.60 14.39 -20.29
CA THR A 178 -46.07 13.75 -21.53
C THR A 178 -47.34 12.95 -21.27
N GLN A 179 -47.38 12.15 -20.20
CA GLN A 179 -48.57 11.38 -19.82
C GLN A 179 -49.78 12.27 -19.49
N ASN A 180 -49.57 13.38 -18.77
CA ASN A 180 -50.63 14.36 -18.53
C ASN A 180 -51.15 14.99 -19.81
N ASN A 181 -50.26 15.29 -20.76
CA ASN A 181 -50.65 15.86 -22.03
C ASN A 181 -51.49 14.88 -22.85
N GLU A 182 -51.09 13.59 -22.85
CA GLU A 182 -51.85 12.52 -23.50
C GLU A 182 -53.24 12.36 -22.88
N LEU A 183 -53.35 12.35 -21.55
CA LEU A 183 -54.65 12.32 -20.88
C LEU A 183 -55.54 13.51 -21.25
N ARG A 184 -54.97 14.72 -21.32
CA ARG A 184 -55.72 15.91 -21.77
C ARG A 184 -56.22 15.76 -23.21
N ASN A 185 -55.39 15.24 -24.11
CA ASN A 185 -55.78 14.98 -25.49
C ASN A 185 -56.90 13.94 -25.59
N GLN A 186 -56.82 12.88 -24.78
CA GLN A 186 -57.87 11.86 -24.71
C GLN A 186 -59.20 12.43 -24.20
N PHE A 187 -59.16 13.27 -23.16
CA PHE A 187 -60.36 13.96 -22.68
C PHE A 187 -60.94 14.90 -23.74
N ASP A 188 -60.11 15.69 -24.43
CA ASP A 188 -60.55 16.55 -25.53
C ASP A 188 -61.23 15.74 -26.66
N GLY A 189 -60.65 14.59 -27.01
CA GLY A 189 -61.25 13.65 -27.97
C GLY A 189 -62.60 13.11 -27.50
N LEU A 190 -62.73 12.74 -26.22
CA LEU A 190 -63.99 12.27 -25.64
C LEU A 190 -65.05 13.38 -25.62
N TYR A 191 -64.69 14.62 -25.27
CA TYR A 191 -65.61 15.76 -25.31
C TYR A 191 -66.16 15.99 -26.72
N LYS A 192 -65.31 15.95 -27.75
CA LYS A 192 -65.75 16.09 -29.15
C LYS A 192 -66.68 14.97 -29.58
N HIS A 193 -66.40 13.73 -29.16
CA HIS A 193 -67.27 12.60 -29.46
C HIS A 193 -68.63 12.74 -28.77
N MET A 194 -68.65 13.14 -27.49
CA MET A 194 -69.88 13.37 -26.74
C MET A 194 -70.73 14.51 -27.35
N ASP A 195 -70.08 15.59 -27.81
CA ASP A 195 -70.73 16.67 -28.53
C ASP A 195 -71.37 16.18 -29.84
N GLY A 196 -70.63 15.41 -30.64
CA GLY A 196 -71.15 14.76 -31.85
C GLY A 196 -72.37 13.87 -31.56
N LEU A 197 -72.31 13.03 -30.52
CA LEU A 197 -73.43 12.18 -30.13
C LEU A 197 -74.63 12.99 -29.64
N THR A 198 -74.40 14.11 -28.95
CA THR A 198 -75.47 15.02 -28.51
C THR A 198 -76.18 15.62 -29.72
N ASN A 199 -75.43 16.10 -30.72
CA ASN A 199 -75.98 16.62 -31.97
C ASN A 199 -76.78 15.54 -32.75
N ASP A 200 -76.29 14.30 -32.80
CA ASP A 200 -77.00 13.18 -33.44
C ASP A 200 -78.31 12.84 -32.72
N VAL A 201 -78.31 12.89 -31.38
CA VAL A 201 -79.53 12.70 -30.57
C VAL A 201 -80.52 13.83 -30.81
N GLU A 202 -80.07 15.09 -30.86
CA GLU A 202 -80.93 16.24 -31.17
C GLU A 202 -81.58 16.09 -32.56
N ARG A 203 -80.78 15.78 -33.60
CA ARG A 203 -81.30 15.52 -34.95
C ARG A 203 -82.26 14.33 -34.99
N SER A 204 -81.97 13.25 -34.25
CA SER A 204 -82.87 12.10 -34.15
C SER A 204 -84.19 12.48 -33.47
N ASN A 205 -84.15 13.30 -32.42
CA ASN A 205 -85.34 13.77 -31.73
C ASN A 205 -86.20 14.69 -32.61
N GLU A 206 -85.56 15.56 -33.41
CA GLU A 206 -86.24 16.38 -34.42
C GLU A 206 -86.96 15.50 -35.45
N MET A 207 -86.28 14.48 -35.98
CA MET A 207 -86.86 13.52 -36.94
C MET A 207 -88.07 12.78 -36.35
N VAL A 208 -87.95 12.31 -35.11
CA VAL A 208 -89.06 11.64 -34.40
C VAL A 208 -90.26 12.58 -34.25
N SER A 209 -90.03 13.85 -33.92
CA SER A 209 -91.10 14.84 -33.78
C SER A 209 -91.85 15.06 -35.10
N ILE A 210 -91.12 15.19 -36.22
CA ILE A 210 -91.71 15.30 -37.56
C ILE A 210 -92.55 14.05 -37.89
N LEU A 211 -92.02 12.86 -37.65
CA LEU A 211 -92.73 11.61 -37.91
C LEU A 211 -93.99 11.46 -37.03
N GLN A 212 -93.98 11.98 -35.80
CA GLN A 212 -95.16 12.03 -34.93
C GLN A 212 -96.23 12.96 -35.51
N GLU A 213 -95.85 14.16 -35.96
CA GLU A 213 -96.78 15.10 -36.61
C GLU A 213 -97.40 14.51 -37.89
N GLU A 214 -96.59 13.84 -38.72
CA GLU A 214 -97.09 13.15 -39.92
C GLU A 214 -98.04 12.00 -39.57
N LEU A 215 -97.72 11.21 -38.53
CA LEU A 215 -98.57 10.12 -38.07
C LEU A 215 -99.91 10.63 -37.54
N GLU A 216 -99.90 11.68 -36.71
CA GLU A 216 -101.12 12.33 -36.22
C GLU A 216 -101.97 12.87 -37.37
N ALA A 217 -101.36 13.52 -38.37
CA ALA A 217 -102.06 13.99 -39.57
C ALA A 217 -102.70 12.83 -40.36
N LYS A 218 -102.00 11.69 -40.49
CA LYS A 218 -102.54 10.48 -41.13
C LYS A 218 -103.66 9.85 -40.31
N ASP A 219 -103.57 9.83 -38.98
CA ASP A 219 -104.61 9.33 -38.10
C ASP A 219 -105.89 10.17 -38.18
N VAL A 220 -105.77 11.50 -38.25
CA VAL A 220 -106.91 12.41 -38.49
C VAL A 220 -107.55 12.13 -39.85
N GLU A 221 -106.76 11.98 -40.91
CA GLU A 221 -107.28 11.65 -42.24
C GLU A 221 -107.95 10.28 -42.28
N LEU A 222 -107.37 9.27 -41.62
CA LEU A 222 -107.97 7.95 -41.48
C LEU A 222 -109.29 8.00 -40.72
N ALA A 223 -109.37 8.78 -39.63
CA ALA A 223 -110.61 8.96 -38.87
C ALA A 223 -111.70 9.61 -39.74
N ARG A 224 -111.36 10.65 -40.51
CA ARG A 224 -112.26 11.30 -41.46
C ARG A 224 -112.76 10.34 -42.54
N LEU A 225 -111.86 9.55 -43.14
CA LEU A 225 -112.23 8.57 -44.17
C LEU A 225 -113.13 7.46 -43.60
N LYS A 226 -112.88 7.00 -42.37
CA LYS A 226 -113.75 6.04 -41.68
C LYS A 226 -115.14 6.61 -41.40
N GLU A 227 -115.23 7.87 -40.98
CA GLU A 227 -116.51 8.55 -40.77
C GLU A 227 -117.29 8.68 -42.08
N MET A 228 -116.62 9.08 -43.17
CA MET A 228 -117.23 9.14 -44.51
C MET A 228 -117.72 7.77 -44.99
N LEU A 229 -116.97 6.69 -44.74
CA LEU A 229 -117.39 5.32 -45.07
C LEU A 229 -118.62 4.91 -44.25
N SER A 230 -118.64 5.17 -42.93
CA SER A 230 -119.78 4.87 -42.07
C SER A 230 -121.04 5.65 -42.45
N GLN A 231 -120.89 6.93 -42.84
CA GLN A 231 -122.01 7.72 -43.37
C GLN A 231 -122.53 7.15 -44.68
N LYS A 232 -121.64 6.68 -45.57
CA LYS A 232 -122.02 6.07 -46.84
C LYS A 232 -122.77 4.74 -46.63
N GLU A 233 -122.27 3.90 -45.72
CA GLU A 233 -122.95 2.66 -45.31
C GLU A 233 -124.34 2.95 -44.74
N ALA A 234 -124.48 3.98 -43.89
CA ALA A 234 -125.79 4.40 -43.36
C ALA A 234 -126.75 4.91 -44.44
N THR A 235 -126.27 5.64 -45.46
CA THR A 235 -127.09 6.09 -46.59
C THR A 235 -127.44 4.97 -47.58
N GLU A 236 -126.59 3.94 -47.71
CA GLU A 236 -126.91 2.73 -48.50
C GLU A 236 -127.94 1.87 -47.76
N ASP A 237 -127.86 1.76 -46.42
CA ASP A 237 -128.88 1.09 -45.61
C ASP A 237 -130.21 1.86 -45.62
N ASP A 238 -130.20 3.20 -45.50
CA ASP A 238 -131.43 4.03 -45.61
C ASP A 238 -132.02 3.99 -47.03
N ALA A 239 -131.20 3.93 -48.10
CA ALA A 239 -131.71 3.76 -49.46
C ALA A 239 -132.35 2.38 -49.70
N VAL A 240 -131.86 1.32 -49.03
CA VAL A 240 -132.47 -0.02 -49.06
C VAL A 240 -133.75 -0.08 -48.20
N VAL A 241 -133.86 0.76 -47.16
CA VAL A 241 -135.07 0.90 -46.34
C VAL A 241 -136.13 1.77 -47.03
N GLU A 242 -135.75 2.88 -47.67
CA GLU A 242 -136.67 3.70 -48.49
C GLU A 242 -137.16 2.95 -49.73
N GLU A 243 -136.34 2.16 -50.42
CA GLU A 243 -136.83 1.27 -51.50
C GLU A 243 -137.83 0.20 -50.98
N ARG A 244 -137.74 -0.19 -49.70
CA ARG A 244 -138.69 -1.13 -49.07
C ARG A 244 -139.94 -0.47 -48.53
N GLU A 245 -139.89 0.79 -48.11
CA GLU A 245 -141.05 1.54 -47.62
C GLU A 245 -141.83 2.23 -48.76
N GLU A 246 -141.19 2.66 -49.85
CA GLU A 246 -141.89 3.12 -51.07
C GLU A 246 -142.56 1.97 -51.83
N ALA A 247 -142.02 0.74 -51.79
CA ALA A 247 -142.67 -0.44 -52.36
C ALA A 247 -143.90 -0.92 -51.56
N ALA A 248 -144.08 -0.46 -50.31
CA ALA A 248 -145.20 -0.85 -49.44
C ALA A 248 -146.37 0.15 -49.43
N ASN A 249 -146.18 1.38 -49.93
CA ASN A 249 -147.18 2.45 -49.82
C ASN A 249 -147.86 2.86 -51.15
N ASP A 250 -147.53 2.21 -52.28
CA ASP A 250 -148.19 2.43 -53.59
C ASP A 250 -149.10 1.26 -54.04
N MET A 251 -149.43 0.35 -53.12
CA MET A 251 -150.44 -0.71 -53.31
C MET A 251 -151.68 -0.50 -52.41
N ASN A 252 -152.43 0.60 -52.55
CA ASN A 252 -153.84 0.60 -52.16
C ASN A 252 -154.68 1.74 -52.77
N ALA A 253 -155.13 1.56 -54.02
CA ALA A 253 -156.56 1.66 -54.39
C ALA A 253 -156.74 1.86 -55.91
N SER A 254 -156.96 0.78 -56.66
CA SER A 254 -158.25 0.60 -57.34
C SER A 254 -158.35 -0.75 -58.07
N SER A 255 -159.49 -1.41 -57.84
CA SER A 255 -160.20 -2.39 -58.70
C SER A 255 -159.71 -3.84 -58.81
N ASP A 256 -160.23 -4.62 -57.87
CA ASP A 256 -160.62 -6.05 -57.83
C ASP A 256 -161.75 -6.39 -58.85
N PRO A 257 -162.30 -7.63 -58.97
CA PRO A 257 -161.77 -9.00 -58.89
C PRO A 257 -162.19 -9.89 -60.10
N GLN A 258 -161.71 -11.15 -60.17
CA GLN A 258 -162.40 -12.42 -60.56
C GLN A 258 -161.50 -13.41 -61.36
N PRO A 259 -161.78 -14.73 -61.43
CA PRO A 259 -161.83 -15.69 -60.31
C PRO A 259 -161.18 -17.08 -60.63
N ILE A 260 -160.98 -17.91 -59.60
CA ILE A 260 -161.10 -19.40 -59.56
C ILE A 260 -160.10 -20.30 -60.35
N LYS A 261 -159.43 -21.16 -59.55
CA LYS A 261 -159.04 -22.59 -59.70
C LYS A 261 -159.04 -23.26 -61.09
N ALA A 262 -157.98 -24.04 -61.34
CA ALA A 262 -157.96 -25.53 -61.36
C ALA A 262 -156.59 -26.00 -61.91
N GLU A 263 -155.79 -26.72 -61.11
CA GLU A 263 -155.52 -28.17 -61.27
C GLU A 263 -154.99 -28.59 -62.66
N SER A 264 -153.70 -28.91 -62.74
CA SER A 264 -153.12 -30.20 -63.17
C SER A 264 -151.60 -30.14 -63.12
#